data_AF-A0A564U0S2-F1
#
_entry.id   AF-A0A564U0S2-F1
#
_cell.length_a   1.000
_cell.length_b   1.000
_cell.length_c   1.000
_cell.angle_alpha   90.00
_cell.angle_beta   90.00
_cell.angle_gamma   90.00
#
_symmetry.space_group_name_H-M   'P 1'
#
loop_
_entity.id
_entity.type
_entity.pdbx_description
1 polymer ?
#
loop_
_entity_poly.entity_id
_entity_poly.type
_entity_poly.pdbx_seq_one_letter_code
_entity_poly.pdbx_strand_id
1 'polypeptide(L)'
;MQTLGVVEDTLFVPMLGRIYASEHCPQILYDRKTLELKNRLPSDLIKQNMQNQYTLLASASRSANMDWFIRSFLERRPDGVIVQLGCGLETTYHRCDNGKTHWYAVDLPHVIEYRRGLLPEPERELYISGDAFAKDWIKKVCNDVLLCGFSGRTGSKDRG
;
A
#
# COMPACT_ATOMS: atom_id res chain seq x y z
N MET A 1 -12.72 -20.80 -4.39
CA MET A 1 -12.67 -19.69 -3.42
C MET A 1 -11.74 -20.12 -2.32
N GLN A 2 -10.55 -19.51 -2.21
CA GLN A 2 -9.70 -19.73 -1.04
C GLN A 2 -10.41 -19.13 0.17
N THR A 3 -10.66 -19.96 1.18
CA THR A 3 -11.22 -19.52 2.46
C THR A 3 -10.11 -18.77 3.19
N LEU A 4 -10.21 -17.45 3.21
CA LEU A 4 -9.37 -16.58 4.02
C LEU A 4 -9.64 -16.88 5.50
N GLY A 5 -8.59 -17.06 6.31
CA GLY A 5 -8.69 -17.29 7.75
C GLY A 5 -9.03 -16.03 8.58
N VAL A 6 -8.98 -16.16 9.90
CA VAL A 6 -9.36 -15.10 10.87
C VAL A 6 -8.44 -13.87 10.80
N VAL A 7 -7.18 -14.01 10.38
CA VAL A 7 -6.26 -12.87 10.20
C VAL A 7 -6.68 -12.04 9.00
N GLU A 8 -7.17 -12.71 7.98
CA GLU A 8 -7.57 -12.12 6.71
C GLU A 8 -8.89 -11.36 6.81
N ASP A 9 -9.75 -11.68 7.78
CA ASP A 9 -10.93 -10.87 8.12
C ASP A 9 -10.54 -9.44 8.55
N THR A 10 -9.39 -9.28 9.22
CA THR A 10 -8.92 -7.96 9.64
C THR A 10 -8.44 -7.09 8.48
N LEU A 11 -8.07 -7.68 7.34
CA LEU A 11 -7.67 -6.95 6.12
C LEU A 11 -8.81 -6.09 5.58
N PHE A 12 -10.05 -6.53 5.80
CA PHE A 12 -11.23 -5.88 5.26
C PHE A 12 -11.68 -4.68 6.09
N VAL A 13 -11.38 -4.62 7.39
CA VAL A 13 -11.72 -3.46 8.23
C VAL A 13 -11.19 -2.15 7.64
N PRO A 14 -9.88 -2.01 7.31
CA PRO A 14 -9.40 -0.78 6.71
C PRO A 14 -9.89 -0.55 5.29
N MET A 15 -10.12 -1.61 4.50
CA MET A 15 -10.74 -1.51 3.18
C MET A 15 -12.14 -0.90 3.26
N LEU A 16 -12.99 -1.43 4.15
CA LEU A 16 -14.34 -0.95 4.39
C LEU A 16 -14.35 0.48 4.94
N GLY A 17 -13.40 0.83 5.82
CA GLY A 17 -13.23 2.20 6.30
C GLY A 17 -12.97 3.19 5.15
N ARG A 18 -12.07 2.84 4.22
CA ARG A 18 -11.78 3.68 3.04
C ARG A 18 -12.96 3.76 2.07
N ILE A 19 -13.68 2.67 1.84
CA ILE A 19 -14.92 2.67 1.04
C ILE A 19 -15.95 3.61 1.69
N TYR A 20 -16.23 3.42 2.98
CA TYR A 20 -17.22 4.21 3.71
C TYR A 20 -16.88 5.70 3.69
N ALA A 21 -15.63 6.07 3.99
CA ALA A 21 -15.20 7.46 3.91
C ALA A 21 -15.32 8.02 2.50
N SER A 22 -14.96 7.27 1.46
CA SER A 22 -15.07 7.73 0.08
C SER A 22 -16.53 7.99 -0.35
N GLU A 23 -17.49 7.22 0.18
CA GLU A 23 -18.91 7.35 -0.14
C GLU A 23 -19.63 8.43 0.71
N HIS A 24 -19.25 8.57 1.98
CA HIS A 24 -20.02 9.36 2.94
C HIS A 24 -19.26 10.57 3.50
N CYS A 25 -17.93 10.53 3.51
CA CYS A 25 -17.07 11.55 4.09
C CYS A 25 -15.82 11.81 3.21
N PRO A 26 -15.97 12.12 1.90
CA PRO A 26 -14.85 12.24 0.96
C PRO A 26 -13.86 13.35 1.34
N GLN A 27 -14.27 14.30 2.18
CA GLN A 27 -13.41 15.33 2.76
C GLN A 27 -12.36 14.78 3.74
N ILE A 28 -12.59 13.59 4.32
CA ILE A 28 -11.61 12.91 5.20
C ILE A 28 -10.63 12.11 4.35
N LEU A 29 -11.16 11.26 3.47
CA LEU A 29 -10.39 10.46 2.54
C LEU A 29 -11.26 10.09 1.35
N TYR A 30 -10.77 10.38 0.14
CA TYR A 30 -11.36 9.87 -1.09
C TYR A 30 -10.40 8.89 -1.76
N ASP A 31 -10.85 7.65 -1.89
CA ASP A 31 -10.09 6.56 -2.48
C ASP A 31 -10.86 5.90 -3.63
N ARG A 32 -10.64 6.46 -4.82
CA ARG A 32 -11.22 5.95 -6.07
C ARG A 32 -10.91 4.47 -6.29
N LYS A 33 -9.70 4.00 -5.97
CA LYS A 33 -9.32 2.61 -6.24
C LYS A 33 -10.15 1.64 -5.41
N THR A 34 -10.43 1.99 -4.16
CA THR A 34 -11.27 1.14 -3.30
C THR A 34 -12.71 1.05 -3.79
N LEU A 35 -13.26 2.15 -4.32
CA LEU A 35 -14.59 2.16 -4.93
C LEU A 35 -14.67 1.26 -6.17
N GLU A 36 -13.65 1.28 -7.03
CA GLU A 36 -13.55 0.38 -8.19
C GLU A 36 -13.53 -1.10 -7.77
N LEU A 37 -12.97 -1.41 -6.60
CA LEU A 37 -12.84 -2.78 -6.09
C LEU A 37 -14.02 -3.25 -5.25
N LYS A 38 -14.90 -2.34 -4.81
CA LYS A 38 -16.03 -2.65 -3.91
C LYS A 38 -16.85 -3.85 -4.39
N ASN A 39 -17.15 -3.92 -5.69
CA ASN A 39 -17.96 -4.99 -6.28
C ASN A 39 -17.23 -6.34 -6.43
N ARG A 40 -15.92 -6.37 -6.20
CA ARG A 40 -15.09 -7.59 -6.25
C ARG A 40 -14.84 -8.17 -4.85
N LEU A 41 -15.21 -7.45 -3.80
CA LEU A 41 -15.13 -7.93 -2.43
C LEU A 41 -16.24 -8.96 -2.16
N PRO A 42 -16.00 -9.95 -1.28
CA PRO A 42 -17.04 -10.86 -0.83
C PRO A 42 -18.29 -10.12 -0.35
N SER A 43 -19.46 -10.45 -0.89
CA SER A 43 -20.72 -9.74 -0.64
C SER A 43 -21.18 -9.84 0.81
N ASP A 44 -20.80 -10.92 1.51
CA ASP A 44 -21.13 -11.12 2.92
C ASP A 44 -20.39 -10.14 3.83
N LEU A 45 -19.18 -9.66 3.47
CA LEU A 45 -18.47 -8.61 4.21
C LEU A 45 -19.18 -7.27 4.14
N ILE A 46 -19.77 -6.96 2.99
CA ILE A 46 -20.52 -5.71 2.76
C ILE A 46 -21.85 -5.75 3.53
N LYS A 47 -22.48 -6.92 3.61
CA LYS A 47 -23.74 -7.13 4.36
C LYS A 47 -23.51 -7.20 5.87
N GLN A 48 -22.40 -7.79 6.31
CA GLN A 48 -21.99 -7.86 7.71
C GLN A 48 -21.30 -6.58 8.17
N ASN A 49 -21.80 -5.40 7.79
CA ASN A 49 -21.27 -4.09 8.20
C ASN A 49 -21.54 -3.82 9.71
N MET A 50 -21.01 -4.71 10.55
CA MET A 50 -21.04 -4.77 12.00
C MET A 50 -20.05 -3.79 12.63
N GLN A 51 -19.25 -3.11 11.82
CA GLN A 51 -18.33 -2.08 12.30
C GLN A 51 -19.11 -0.79 12.52
N ASN A 52 -19.00 -0.24 13.71
CA ASN A 52 -19.58 1.07 13.99
C ASN A 52 -18.89 2.14 13.12
N GLN A 53 -19.59 3.25 12.88
CA GLN A 53 -19.08 4.36 12.05
C GLN A 53 -17.74 4.90 12.58
N TYR A 54 -17.53 4.85 13.89
CA TYR A 54 -16.28 5.28 14.53
C TYR A 54 -15.09 4.46 14.03
N THR A 55 -15.17 3.12 14.00
CA THR A 55 -14.10 2.25 13.51
C THR A 55 -13.78 2.52 12.04
N LEU A 56 -14.81 2.67 11.21
CA LEU A 56 -14.67 2.92 9.77
C LEU A 56 -13.95 4.27 9.53
N LEU A 57 -14.41 5.32 10.21
CA LEU A 57 -13.81 6.65 10.09
C LEU A 57 -12.40 6.69 10.71
N ALA A 58 -12.17 6.07 11.86
CA ALA A 58 -10.84 5.99 12.48
C ALA A 58 -9.84 5.32 11.54
N SER A 59 -10.24 4.24 10.86
CA SER A 59 -9.38 3.61 9.86
C SER A 59 -9.13 4.49 8.65
N ALA A 60 -10.16 5.18 8.13
CA ALA A 60 -9.99 6.11 7.01
C ALA A 60 -9.06 7.28 7.38
N SER A 61 -9.23 7.87 8.57
CA SER A 61 -8.36 8.92 9.10
C SER A 61 -6.92 8.45 9.26
N ARG A 62 -6.69 7.19 9.67
CA ARG A 62 -5.35 6.61 9.70
C ARG A 62 -4.71 6.58 8.30
N SER A 63 -5.45 6.13 7.28
CA SER A 63 -4.96 6.15 5.89
C SER A 63 -4.71 7.58 5.40
N ALA A 64 -5.59 8.55 5.71
CA ALA A 64 -5.38 9.96 5.36
C ALA A 64 -4.11 10.56 6.00
N ASN A 65 -3.87 10.25 7.27
CA ASN A 65 -2.66 10.68 7.97
C ASN A 65 -1.40 10.07 7.34
N MET A 66 -1.42 8.78 6.97
CA MET A 66 -0.29 8.14 6.27
C MET A 66 -0.04 8.79 4.91
N ASP A 67 -1.09 9.08 4.13
CA ASP A 67 -0.96 9.78 2.86
C ASP A 67 -0.29 11.14 3.02
N TRP A 68 -0.62 11.88 4.09
CA TRP A 68 0.03 13.15 4.40
C TRP A 68 1.54 12.98 4.65
N PHE A 69 1.92 12.04 5.52
CA PHE A 69 3.34 11.75 5.79
C PHE A 69 4.11 11.34 4.53
N ILE A 70 3.50 10.50 3.69
CA ILE A 70 4.10 10.05 2.43
C ILE A 70 4.30 11.23 1.49
N ARG A 71 3.27 12.05 1.26
CA ARG A 71 3.39 13.23 0.38
C ARG A 71 4.46 14.19 0.88
N SER A 72 4.47 14.51 2.17
CA SER A 72 5.50 15.37 2.77
C SER A 72 6.91 14.77 2.72
N PHE A 73 7.05 13.44 2.72
CA PHE A 73 8.33 12.79 2.47
C PHE A 73 8.75 12.93 1.00
N LEU A 74 7.85 12.64 0.06
CA LEU A 74 8.12 12.68 -1.38
C LEU A 74 8.36 14.10 -1.91
N GLU A 75 7.80 15.13 -1.28
CA GLU A 75 8.15 16.54 -1.56
C GLU A 75 9.63 16.83 -1.30
N ARG A 76 10.19 16.26 -0.22
CA ARG A 76 11.59 16.45 0.17
C ARG A 76 12.54 15.46 -0.53
N ARG A 77 12.03 14.29 -0.90
CA ARG A 77 12.76 13.19 -1.55
C ARG A 77 11.92 12.61 -2.70
N PRO A 78 11.87 13.28 -3.87
CA PRO A 78 11.01 12.86 -4.97
C PRO A 78 11.30 11.45 -5.52
N ASP A 79 12.55 11.02 -5.41
CA ASP A 79 13.10 9.70 -5.76
C ASP A 79 13.24 8.77 -4.55
N GLY A 80 12.79 9.20 -3.36
CA GLY A 80 12.81 8.40 -2.15
C GLY A 80 11.93 7.16 -2.30
N VAL A 81 12.27 6.09 -1.57
CA VAL A 81 11.54 4.82 -1.60
C VAL A 81 10.48 4.76 -0.51
N ILE A 82 9.32 4.21 -0.84
CA ILE A 82 8.26 3.90 0.14
C ILE A 82 8.16 2.38 0.32
N VAL A 83 8.20 1.93 1.58
CA VAL A 83 7.97 0.53 1.94
C VAL A 83 6.75 0.44 2.86
N GLN A 84 5.76 -0.36 2.44
CA GLN A 84 4.54 -0.65 3.20
C GLN A 84 4.67 -2.02 3.85
N LEU A 85 4.89 -2.05 5.17
CA LEU A 85 4.96 -3.30 5.94
C LEU A 85 3.57 -3.70 6.42
N GLY A 86 3.18 -4.95 6.17
CA GLY A 86 1.80 -5.40 6.41
C GLY A 86 0.84 -4.66 5.48
N CYS A 87 1.15 -4.65 4.18
CA CYS A 87 0.43 -3.81 3.21
C CYS A 87 -1.05 -4.17 3.06
N GLY A 88 -1.44 -5.42 3.35
CA GLY A 88 -2.79 -5.92 3.21
C GLY A 88 -3.44 -5.49 1.89
N LEU A 89 -4.59 -4.83 1.98
CA LEU A 89 -5.33 -4.27 0.84
C LEU A 89 -5.19 -2.75 0.71
N GLU A 90 -4.11 -2.15 1.25
CA GLU A 90 -3.88 -0.70 1.16
C GLU A 90 -3.69 -0.23 -0.30
N THR A 91 -4.17 0.97 -0.59
CA THR A 91 -4.28 1.56 -1.93
C THR A 91 -3.57 2.91 -2.00
N THR A 92 -2.76 3.26 -1.00
CA THR A 92 -2.04 4.54 -0.90
C THR A 92 -1.14 4.81 -2.11
N TYR A 93 -0.57 3.78 -2.75
CA TYR A 93 0.14 3.92 -4.03
C TYR A 93 -0.70 4.71 -5.05
N HIS A 94 -1.97 4.35 -5.22
CA HIS A 94 -2.87 4.99 -6.18
C HIS A 94 -3.28 6.42 -5.78
N ARG A 95 -3.08 6.82 -4.51
CA ARG A 95 -3.41 8.15 -4.00
C ARG A 95 -2.20 9.07 -3.86
N CYS A 96 -0.99 8.52 -3.80
CA CYS A 96 0.22 9.23 -3.40
C CYS A 96 1.40 9.08 -4.36
N ASP A 97 1.32 8.23 -5.39
CA ASP A 97 2.40 8.12 -6.37
C ASP A 97 2.67 9.46 -7.07
N ASN A 98 3.95 9.79 -7.23
CA ASN A 98 4.42 11.03 -7.85
C ASN A 98 5.04 10.78 -9.25
N GLY A 99 4.96 9.56 -9.76
CA GLY A 99 5.55 9.15 -11.04
C GLY A 99 7.06 8.88 -11.03
N LYS A 100 7.73 9.00 -9.88
CA LYS A 100 9.21 8.89 -9.75
C LYS A 100 9.65 7.89 -8.68
N THR A 101 8.92 7.80 -7.58
CA THR A 101 9.26 6.91 -6.46
C THR A 101 9.04 5.43 -6.82
N HIS A 102 9.89 4.57 -6.25
CA HIS A 102 9.66 3.13 -6.23
C HIS A 102 9.01 2.73 -4.91
N TRP A 103 7.99 1.89 -5.02
CA TRP A 103 7.21 1.39 -3.91
C TRP A 103 7.43 -0.10 -3.70
N TYR A 104 7.34 -0.51 -2.44
CA TYR A 104 7.42 -1.91 -2.06
C TYR A 104 6.31 -2.24 -1.08
N ALA A 105 5.56 -3.30 -1.36
CA ALA A 105 4.49 -3.79 -0.51
C ALA A 105 4.91 -5.15 0.07
N VAL A 106 5.11 -5.21 1.38
CA VAL A 106 5.59 -6.41 2.08
C VAL A 106 4.47 -6.98 2.93
N ASP A 107 4.14 -8.25 2.71
CA ASP A 107 3.19 -8.98 3.55
C ASP A 107 3.38 -10.49 3.41
N LEU A 108 2.69 -11.26 4.25
CA LEU A 108 2.73 -12.71 4.22
C LEU A 108 2.31 -13.24 2.84
N PRO A 109 2.86 -14.39 2.38
CA PRO A 109 2.62 -14.91 1.04
C PRO A 109 1.14 -15.00 0.63
N HIS A 110 0.28 -15.50 1.51
CA HIS A 110 -1.16 -15.64 1.25
C HIS A 110 -1.87 -14.27 1.12
N VAL A 111 -1.43 -13.26 1.88
CA VAL A 111 -1.97 -11.90 1.77
C VAL A 111 -1.56 -11.26 0.44
N ILE A 112 -0.29 -11.41 0.04
CA ILE A 112 0.19 -10.90 -1.25
C ILE A 112 -0.49 -11.63 -2.41
N GLU A 113 -0.69 -12.94 -2.33
CA GLU A 113 -1.42 -13.71 -3.35
C GLU A 113 -2.86 -13.18 -3.50
N TYR A 114 -3.57 -13.02 -2.38
CA TYR A 114 -4.91 -12.45 -2.38
C TYR A 114 -4.94 -11.01 -2.92
N ARG A 115 -3.99 -10.18 -2.49
CA ARG A 115 -3.81 -8.81 -2.96
C ARG A 115 -3.64 -8.79 -4.48
N ARG A 116 -2.77 -9.62 -5.07
CA ARG A 116 -2.59 -9.68 -6.55
C ARG A 116 -3.89 -10.00 -7.28
N GLY A 117 -4.72 -10.86 -6.70
CA GLY A 117 -6.03 -11.20 -7.24
C GLY A 117 -6.99 -10.01 -7.33
N LEU A 118 -6.93 -9.06 -6.37
CA LEU A 118 -7.80 -7.87 -6.33
C LEU A 118 -7.13 -6.61 -6.93
N LEU A 119 -5.89 -6.38 -6.57
CA LEU A 119 -5.02 -5.26 -6.90
C LEU A 119 -3.81 -5.81 -7.68
N PRO A 120 -3.89 -5.87 -9.02
CA PRO A 120 -2.74 -6.24 -9.84
C PRO A 120 -1.57 -5.28 -9.60
N GLU A 121 -0.36 -5.84 -9.62
CA GLU A 121 0.88 -5.16 -9.32
C GLU A 121 1.16 -4.00 -10.32
N PRO A 122 1.19 -2.73 -9.87
CA PRO A 122 1.54 -1.60 -10.71
C PRO A 122 3.02 -1.61 -11.15
N GLU A 123 3.34 -0.88 -12.22
CA GLU A 123 4.71 -0.81 -12.76
C GLU A 123 5.78 -0.38 -11.73
N ARG A 124 5.44 0.51 -10.80
CA ARG A 124 6.36 1.06 -9.79
C ARG A 124 6.09 0.61 -8.35
N GLU A 125 5.23 -0.40 -8.13
CA GLU A 125 5.01 -0.97 -6.81
C GLU A 125 5.29 -2.47 -6.86
N LEU A 126 6.38 -2.91 -6.23
CA LEU A 126 6.78 -4.31 -6.20
C LEU A 126 6.18 -5.04 -4.99
N TYR A 127 5.56 -6.20 -5.21
CA TYR A 127 5.01 -7.01 -4.12
C TYR A 127 6.03 -8.04 -3.64
N ILE A 128 6.37 -7.95 -2.35
CA ILE A 128 7.32 -8.83 -1.68
C ILE A 128 6.55 -9.73 -0.72
N SER A 129 6.40 -11.00 -1.09
CA SER A 129 5.91 -12.04 -0.20
C SER A 129 6.97 -12.37 0.86
N GLY A 130 6.71 -12.06 2.12
CA GLY A 130 7.62 -12.34 3.22
C GLY A 130 7.14 -11.80 4.55
N ASP A 131 7.74 -12.29 5.62
CA ASP A 131 7.51 -11.79 6.97
C ASP A 131 8.16 -10.41 7.14
N ALA A 132 7.39 -9.42 7.58
CA ALA A 132 7.88 -8.07 7.86
C ALA A 132 8.95 -8.05 8.98
N PHE A 133 8.94 -9.04 9.88
CA PHE A 133 9.95 -9.20 10.93
C PHE A 133 11.24 -9.86 10.43
N ALA A 134 11.23 -10.46 9.23
CA ALA A 134 12.43 -11.01 8.61
C ALA A 134 13.26 -9.92 7.92
N LYS A 135 14.54 -10.20 7.63
CA LYS A 135 15.46 -9.24 6.98
C LYS A 135 15.49 -9.34 5.46
N ASP A 136 14.87 -10.35 4.86
CA ASP A 136 15.06 -10.64 3.44
C ASP A 136 14.42 -9.59 2.53
N TRP A 137 13.29 -9.00 2.95
CA TRP A 137 12.69 -7.87 2.23
C TRP A 137 13.62 -6.65 2.21
N ILE A 138 14.36 -6.39 3.30
CA ILE A 138 15.32 -5.28 3.37
C ILE A 138 16.42 -5.48 2.33
N LYS A 139 16.99 -6.69 2.24
CA LYS A 139 18.02 -7.01 1.24
C LYS A 139 17.49 -6.80 -0.18
N LYS A 140 16.25 -7.20 -0.44
CA LYS A 140 15.61 -7.05 -1.75
C LYS A 140 15.47 -5.56 -2.12
N VAL A 141 14.89 -4.75 -1.22
CA VAL A 141 14.77 -3.30 -1.42
C VAL A 141 16.14 -2.64 -1.62
N CYS A 142 17.13 -2.97 -0.78
CA CYS A 142 18.47 -2.41 -0.91
C CYS A 142 19.12 -2.75 -2.25
N ASN A 143 19.01 -4.00 -2.70
CA ASN A 143 19.57 -4.43 -3.98
C ASN A 143 18.92 -3.67 -5.15
N ASP A 144 17.59 -3.56 -5.16
CA ASP A 144 16.88 -2.85 -6.22
C ASP A 144 17.28 -1.38 -6.27
N VAL A 145 17.35 -0.71 -5.12
CA VAL A 145 17.78 0.70 -5.02
C VAL A 145 19.23 0.89 -5.44
N LEU A 146 20.13 -0.02 -5.07
CA LEU A 146 21.53 0.05 -5.46
C LEU A 146 21.70 -0.18 -6.97
N LEU A 147 20.98 -1.13 -7.55
CA LEU A 147 20.99 -1.39 -8.99
C LEU A 147 20.43 -0.21 -9.79
N CYS A 148 19.38 0.44 -9.30
CA CYS A 148 18.84 1.66 -9.90
C CYS A 148 19.75 2.90 -9.70
N GLY A 149 20.53 2.94 -8.63
CA GLY A 149 21.39 4.08 -8.25
C GLY A 149 22.80 4.10 -8.84
N PHE A 150 23.30 2.99 -9.40
CA PHE A 150 24.66 2.91 -9.95
C PHE A 150 24.82 3.37 -11.40
N SER A 151 23.73 3.71 -12.10
CA SER A 151 23.81 4.22 -13.48
C SER A 151 24.23 5.71 -13.57
N GLY A 152 24.36 6.42 -12.45
CA GLY A 152 24.55 7.88 -12.43
C GLY A 152 25.79 8.44 -11.73
N ARG A 153 26.73 7.62 -11.23
CA ARG A 153 27.94 8.12 -10.52
C ARG A 153 29.23 7.40 -10.91
N THR A 154 29.58 7.43 -12.20
CA THR A 154 30.97 7.22 -12.63
C THR A 154 31.37 8.35 -13.56
N GLY A 155 32.15 9.31 -13.06
CA GLY A 155 32.72 10.36 -13.92
C GLY A 155 33.09 11.65 -13.21
N SER A 156 33.94 11.60 -12.18
CA SER A 156 34.78 12.74 -11.75
C SER A 156 35.86 12.25 -10.80
N LYS A 157 36.87 11.58 -11.35
CA LYS A 157 38.23 11.60 -10.83
C LYS A 157 39.10 11.69 -12.07
N ASP A 158 39.54 12.92 -12.36
CA ASP A 158 40.89 13.22 -12.85
C ASP A 158 40.97 14.71 -13.19
N ARG A 159 41.75 15.43 -12.37
CA ARG A 159 42.73 16.45 -12.74
C ARG A 159 43.26 17.11 -11.46
N GLY A 160 44.31 16.51 -10.92
CA GLY A 160 45.33 17.15 -10.07
C GLY A 160 46.66 16.93 -10.75
#